data_AF-A0A973ASZ9-F1
#
_entry.id   AF-A0A973ASZ9-F1
#
_cell.length_a   1.000
_cell.length_b   1.000
_cell.length_c   1.000
_cell.angle_alpha   90.00
_cell.angle_beta   90.00
_cell.angle_gamma   90.00
#
_symmetry.space_group_name_H-M   'P 1'
#
loop_
_entity.id
_entity.type
_entity.pdbx_description
1 polymer ?
#
loop_
_entity_poly.entity_id
_entity_poly.type
_entity_poly.pdbx_seq_one_letter_code
_entity_poly.pdbx_strand_id
1 'polypeptide(L)'
;MAYSLEQCWHRGPGGTATSAIEIAKTMPVARPDVQLIGVAGRHKSKPELSYRPPINVHQLALRGPALYETSLLLGLPNIEWATGKVDL
;
A
#
# COMPACT_ATOMS: atom_id res chain seq x y z
N MET A 1 -5.64 4.81 9.33
CA MET A 1 -4.22 4.46 9.12
C MET A 1 -3.97 3.99 7.68
N ALA A 2 -2.94 4.54 7.02
CA ALA A 2 -2.53 4.13 5.68
C ALA A 2 -1.48 3.01 5.74
N TYR A 3 -1.61 2.03 4.85
CA TYR A 3 -0.75 0.84 4.85
C TYR A 3 -0.19 0.54 3.46
N SER A 4 1.14 0.54 3.35
CA SER A 4 1.83 0.33 2.08
C SER A 4 1.76 -1.13 1.65
N LEU A 5 1.26 -1.37 0.44
CA LEU A 5 1.16 -2.67 -0.21
C LEU A 5 1.97 -2.73 -1.52
N GLU A 6 2.94 -1.83 -1.69
CA GLU A 6 3.79 -1.72 -2.89
C GLU A 6 4.47 -3.06 -3.26
N GLN A 7 4.85 -3.85 -2.25
CA GLN A 7 5.51 -5.14 -2.41
C GLN A 7 4.70 -6.14 -3.26
N CYS A 8 3.38 -5.99 -3.33
CA CYS A 8 2.51 -6.87 -4.13
C CYS A 8 2.74 -6.72 -5.64
N TRP A 9 3.35 -5.61 -6.08
CA TRP A 9 3.63 -5.31 -7.49
C TRP A 9 5.09 -5.59 -7.90
N HIS A 10 5.91 -6.14 -7.01
CA HIS A 10 7.28 -6.49 -7.35
C HIS A 10 7.35 -7.72 -8.25
N ARG A 11 8.42 -7.85 -9.04
CA ARG A 11 8.60 -8.95 -10.02
C ARG A 11 8.75 -10.34 -9.36
N GLY A 12 9.09 -10.38 -8.08
CA GLY A 12 9.07 -11.57 -7.23
C GLY A 12 8.55 -11.19 -5.85
N PRO A 13 7.23 -11.07 -5.68
CA PRO A 13 6.65 -10.76 -4.37
C PRO A 13 7.00 -11.93 -3.44
N GLY A 14 7.80 -11.67 -2.41
CA GLY A 14 8.27 -12.67 -1.46
C GLY A 14 7.46 -12.67 -0.18
N GLY A 15 8.03 -13.21 0.90
CA GLY A 15 7.39 -13.29 2.22
C GLY A 15 6.84 -11.95 2.72
N THR A 16 7.50 -10.83 2.41
CA THR A 16 7.03 -9.49 2.79
C THR A 16 5.67 -9.14 2.18
N ALA A 17 5.42 -9.52 0.92
CA ALA A 17 4.12 -9.29 0.28
C ALA A 17 3.03 -10.16 0.93
N THR A 18 3.34 -11.43 1.22
CA THR A 18 2.43 -12.34 1.93
C THR A 18 2.09 -11.82 3.32
N SER A 19 3.10 -11.41 4.11
CA SER A 19 2.87 -10.85 5.44
C SER A 19 2.03 -9.58 5.40
N ALA A 20 2.28 -8.70 4.43
CA ALA A 20 1.49 -7.48 4.28
C ALA A 20 0.03 -7.76 3.93
N ILE A 21 -0.22 -8.76 3.08
CA ILE A 21 -1.57 -9.21 2.76
C ILE A 21 -2.26 -9.82 3.98
N GLU A 22 -1.57 -10.65 4.76
CA GLU A 22 -2.13 -11.23 5.99
C GLU A 22 -2.48 -10.16 7.03
N ILE A 23 -1.64 -9.13 7.19
CA ILE A 23 -1.98 -7.96 8.02
C ILE A 23 -3.23 -7.28 7.48
N ALA A 24 -3.31 -7.03 6.17
CA ALA A 24 -4.49 -6.42 5.56
C ALA A 24 -5.78 -7.26 5.73
N LYS A 25 -5.69 -8.59 5.79
CA LYS A 25 -6.82 -9.50 6.08
C LYS A 25 -7.26 -9.44 7.53
N THR A 26 -6.30 -9.45 8.44
CA THR A 26 -6.55 -9.69 9.87
C THR A 26 -6.83 -8.42 10.66
N MET A 27 -6.24 -7.29 10.24
CA MET A 27 -6.37 -6.01 10.94
C MET A 27 -7.83 -5.57 11.14
N PRO A 28 -8.73 -5.63 10.15
CA PRO A 28 -10.13 -5.22 10.35
C PRO A 28 -10.87 -6.04 11.42
N VAL A 29 -10.44 -7.29 11.65
CA VAL A 29 -11.02 -8.16 12.67
C VAL A 29 -10.35 -7.95 14.03
N ALA A 30 -9.02 -7.82 14.05
CA ALA A 30 -8.25 -7.65 15.28
C ALA A 30 -8.39 -6.24 15.89
N ARG A 31 -8.60 -5.22 15.05
CA ARG A 31 -8.72 -3.81 15.41
C ARG A 31 -9.82 -3.16 14.57
N PRO A 32 -11.10 -3.47 14.87
CA PRO A 32 -12.24 -2.90 14.13
C PRO A 32 -12.36 -1.38 14.33
N ASP A 33 -11.71 -0.83 15.35
CA ASP A 33 -11.56 0.60 15.60
C ASP A 33 -10.62 1.30 14.59
N VAL A 34 -9.81 0.54 13.85
CA VAL A 34 -8.84 1.08 12.90
C VAL A 34 -9.29 0.83 11.47
N GLN A 35 -9.55 1.90 10.73
CA GLN A 35 -9.73 1.81 9.29
C GLN A 35 -8.36 1.71 8.60
N LEU A 36 -8.10 0.56 7.99
CA LEU A 36 -6.92 0.31 7.19
C LEU A 36 -7.17 0.70 5.73
N ILE A 37 -6.38 1.64 5.22
CA ILE A 37 -6.46 2.08 3.81
C ILE A 37 -5.19 1.61 3.09
N GLY A 38 -5.35 0.76 2.08
CA GLY A 38 -4.23 0.28 1.29
C GLY A 38 -3.69 1.37 0.36
N VAL A 39 -2.37 1.51 0.28
CA VAL A 39 -1.71 2.44 -0.65
C VAL A 39 -0.55 1.76 -1.38
N ALA A 40 -0.37 2.12 -2.64
CA ALA A 40 0.77 1.68 -3.45
C ALA A 40 1.15 2.77 -4.46
N GLY A 41 2.36 2.70 -4.99
CA GLY A 41 2.78 3.51 -6.13
C GLY A 41 1.95 3.24 -7.38
N ARG A 42 2.14 4.02 -8.44
CA ARG A 42 1.40 3.85 -9.69
C ARG A 42 1.88 2.64 -10.49
N HIS A 43 1.01 1.66 -10.66
CA HIS A 43 1.28 0.47 -11.47
C HIS A 43 0.36 0.37 -12.68
N LYS A 44 0.92 -0.13 -13.80
CA LYS A 44 0.17 -0.34 -15.05
C LYS A 44 -0.62 -1.65 -15.06
N SER A 45 -0.15 -2.65 -14.32
CA SER A 45 -0.75 -3.98 -14.24
C SER A 45 -1.33 -4.21 -12.85
N LYS A 46 -2.30 -5.10 -12.77
CA LYS A 46 -2.74 -5.66 -11.48
C LYS A 46 -1.62 -6.55 -10.91
N PRO A 47 -1.54 -6.71 -9.58
CA PRO A 47 -0.62 -7.66 -8.99
C PRO A 47 -1.06 -9.08 -9.37
N GLU A 48 -0.10 -10.00 -9.31
CA GLU A 48 -0.33 -11.43 -9.56
C GLU A 48 -1.41 -11.96 -8.61
N LEU A 49 -2.20 -12.95 -9.05
CA LEU A 49 -3.43 -13.37 -8.38
C LEU A 49 -3.18 -13.72 -6.89
N SER A 50 -2.10 -14.44 -6.60
CA SER A 50 -1.70 -14.86 -5.25
C SER A 50 -1.33 -13.70 -4.33
N TYR A 51 -0.99 -12.54 -4.89
CA TYR A 51 -0.56 -11.35 -4.16
C TYR A 51 -1.56 -10.20 -4.28
N ARG A 52 -2.82 -10.47 -4.66
CA ARG A 52 -3.86 -9.45 -4.66
C ARG A 52 -4.30 -9.13 -3.22
N PRO A 53 -4.16 -7.88 -2.77
CA PRO A 53 -4.67 -7.50 -1.46
C PRO A 53 -6.20 -7.63 -1.43
N PRO A 54 -6.78 -8.04 -0.29
CA PRO A 54 -8.22 -8.16 -0.11
C PRO A 54 -8.90 -6.80 0.15
N ILE A 55 -8.11 -5.73 0.32
CA ILE A 55 -8.57 -4.37 0.54
C ILE A 55 -8.36 -3.52 -0.71
N ASN A 56 -9.16 -2.47 -0.87
CA ASN A 56 -8.93 -1.48 -1.91
C ASN A 56 -7.58 -0.78 -1.69
N VAL A 57 -6.80 -0.67 -2.77
CA VAL A 57 -5.49 -0.03 -2.76
C VAL A 57 -5.53 1.22 -3.62
N HIS A 58 -5.32 2.37 -2.98
CA HIS A 58 -5.20 3.66 -3.65
C HIS A 58 -3.82 3.78 -4.30
N GLN A 59 -3.79 4.23 -5.54
CA GLN A 59 -2.56 4.39 -6.32
C GLN A 59 -2.07 5.83 -6.21
N LEU A 60 -0.83 6.00 -5.76
CA LEU A 60 -0.14 7.30 -5.74
C LEU A 60 0.26 7.70 -7.17
N ALA A 61 0.61 8.97 -7.39
CA ALA A 61 1.04 9.44 -8.72
C ALA A 61 2.44 8.93 -9.12
N LEU A 62 3.30 8.74 -8.12
CA LEU A 62 4.69 8.29 -8.24
C LEU A 62 4.80 6.76 -8.14
N ARG A 63 5.90 6.19 -8.64
CA ARG A 63 6.13 4.74 -8.71
C ARG A 63 7.61 4.43 -8.51
N GLY A 64 7.93 3.22 -8.02
CA GLY A 64 9.29 2.70 -7.99
C GLY A 64 10.30 3.67 -7.35
N PRO A 65 11.50 3.87 -7.92
CA PRO A 65 12.54 4.73 -7.34
C PRO A 65 12.06 6.15 -7.03
N ALA A 66 11.27 6.75 -7.93
CA ALA A 66 10.76 8.10 -7.71
C ALA A 66 9.84 8.18 -6.49
N LEU A 67 9.06 7.14 -6.19
CA LEU A 67 8.25 7.10 -4.97
C LEU A 67 9.14 7.08 -3.72
N TYR A 68 10.18 6.23 -3.71
CA TYR A 68 11.08 6.10 -2.57
C TYR A 68 11.93 7.35 -2.36
N GLU A 69 12.56 7.86 -3.42
CA GLU A 69 13.43 9.04 -3.36
C GLU A 69 12.65 10.30 -2.96
N THR A 70 11.47 10.53 -3.55
CA THR A 70 10.65 11.70 -3.19
C THR A 70 10.15 11.60 -1.74
N SER A 71 9.86 10.38 -1.26
CA SER A 71 9.43 10.17 0.12
C SER A 71 10.57 10.45 1.10
N LEU A 72 11.76 9.93 0.79
CA LEU A 72 12.96 10.11 1.62
C LEU A 72 13.48 11.55 1.61
N LEU A 73 13.47 12.22 0.45
CA LEU A 73 14.09 13.53 0.27
C LEU A 73 13.14 14.69 0.56
N LEU A 74 11.84 14.52 0.25
CA LEU A 74 10.86 15.60 0.27
C LEU A 74 9.66 15.31 1.17
N GLY A 75 9.55 14.11 1.76
CA GLY A 75 8.38 13.71 2.54
C GLY A 75 7.11 13.56 1.70
N LEU A 76 7.25 13.34 0.38
CA LEU A 76 6.16 13.31 -0.60
C LEU A 76 6.13 11.98 -1.37
N PRO A 77 4.99 11.58 -1.96
CA PRO A 77 3.72 12.28 -2.01
C PRO A 77 2.95 12.12 -0.70
N ASN A 78 2.22 13.15 -0.28
CA ASN A 78 1.36 13.03 0.89
C ASN A 78 0.28 11.98 0.57
N ILE A 79 0.18 10.96 1.43
CA ILE A 79 -0.76 9.86 1.29
C ILE A 79 -2.20 10.38 1.20
N GLU A 80 -2.51 11.45 1.94
CA GLU A 80 -3.83 12.06 1.97
C GLU A 80 -4.31 12.55 0.59
N TRP A 81 -3.39 12.82 -0.35
CA TRP A 81 -3.76 13.19 -1.72
C TRP A 81 -4.42 12.06 -2.49
N ALA A 82 -4.13 10.79 -2.15
CA ALA A 82 -4.72 9.63 -2.81
C ALA A 82 -5.85 8.99 -1.99
N THR A 83 -5.83 9.14 -0.66
CA THR A 83 -6.74 8.46 0.27
C THR A 83 -7.78 9.38 0.92
N GLY A 84 -7.64 10.70 0.79
CA GLY A 84 -8.34 11.65 1.68
C GLY A 84 -7.68 11.73 3.07
N LYS A 85 -8.23 12.51 4.00
CA LYS A 85 -7.70 12.64 5.37
C LYS A 85 -7.54 11.25 6.00
N VAL A 86 -6.35 10.97 6.52
CA VAL A 86 -6.07 9.72 7.22
C VAL A 86 -5.57 10.07 8.62
N ASP A 87 -6.30 9.62 9.64
CA ASP A 87 -5.79 9.67 11.00
C ASP A 87 -4.61 8.68 11.11
N LEU A 88 -3.44 9.23 11.48
CA LEU A 88 -2.19 8.51 11.75
C LEU A 88 -2.23 7.82 13.11
#